data_AF-A0A2V7IRX7-F1
#
_entry.id   AF-A0A2V7IRX7-F1
#
_cell.length_a   1.000
_cell.length_b   1.000
_cell.length_c   1.000
_cell.angle_alpha   90.00
_cell.angle_beta   90.00
_cell.angle_gamma   90.00
#
_symmetry.space_group_name_H-M   'P 1'
#
loop_
_entity.id
_entity.type
_entity.pdbx_description
1 polymer ?
#
loop_
_entity_poly.entity_id
_entity_poly.type
_entity_poly.pdbx_seq_one_letter_code
_entity_poly.pdbx_strand_id
1 'polypeptide(L)'
;MRPLLAFVLCAAPLAAQQASAYLPLDHWATPYVEHLIAASVIADPAPLTRPLREADVVRALREVDTLATSPAVTRTVHRLLAALGDEERGPRYRIEGSAGVAAA
;
A
#
# COMPACT_ATOMS: atom_id res chain seq x y z
N MET A 1 -33.30 -44.46 -14.36
CA MET A 1 -32.16 -43.84 -15.07
C MET A 1 -31.65 -42.71 -14.19
N ARG A 2 -30.45 -42.86 -13.61
CA ARG A 2 -29.92 -42.01 -12.52
C ARG A 2 -29.37 -40.69 -13.10
N PRO A 3 -29.75 -39.51 -12.60
CA PRO A 3 -29.13 -38.26 -13.03
C PRO A 3 -27.71 -38.17 -12.46
N LEU A 4 -26.71 -38.11 -13.36
CA LEU A 4 -25.33 -37.80 -13.03
C LEU A 4 -25.24 -36.32 -12.63
N LEU A 5 -25.14 -36.08 -11.33
CA LEU A 5 -24.95 -34.76 -10.73
C LEU A 5 -23.47 -34.37 -10.90
N ALA A 6 -23.19 -33.51 -11.88
CA ALA A 6 -21.86 -32.94 -12.08
C ALA A 6 -21.58 -31.88 -11.00
N PHE A 7 -20.74 -32.22 -10.02
CA PHE A 7 -20.29 -31.31 -8.98
C PHE A 7 -19.16 -30.44 -9.56
N VAL A 8 -19.50 -29.26 -10.06
CA VAL A 8 -18.51 -28.27 -10.52
C VAL A 8 -17.89 -27.64 -9.27
N LEU A 9 -16.64 -28.00 -8.99
CA LEU A 9 -15.80 -27.32 -8.00
C LEU A 9 -15.45 -25.92 -8.55
N CYS A 10 -16.26 -24.91 -8.20
CA CYS A 10 -15.84 -23.52 -8.31
C CYS A 10 -14.68 -23.27 -7.34
N ALA A 11 -13.44 -23.43 -7.84
CA ALA A 11 -12.27 -22.91 -7.17
C ALA A 11 -12.36 -21.37 -7.20
N ALA A 12 -12.92 -20.78 -6.15
CA ALA A 12 -12.71 -19.36 -5.90
C ALA A 12 -11.19 -19.14 -5.81
N PRO A 13 -10.63 -18.10 -6.45
CA PRO A 13 -9.23 -17.79 -6.24
C PRO A 13 -9.07 -17.51 -4.74
N LEU A 14 -8.37 -18.39 -4.03
CA LEU A 14 -7.81 -18.05 -2.73
C LEU A 14 -7.04 -16.76 -2.98
N ALA A 15 -7.43 -15.68 -2.31
CA ALA A 15 -6.62 -14.47 -2.28
C ALA A 15 -5.23 -14.91 -1.82
N ALA A 16 -4.34 -15.08 -2.80
CA ALA A 16 -3.02 -15.61 -2.57
C ALA A 16 -2.38 -14.71 -1.51
N GLN A 17 -1.68 -15.31 -0.55
CA GLN A 17 -0.79 -14.58 0.35
C GLN A 17 0.26 -13.87 -0.50
N GLN A 18 -0.09 -12.69 -1.02
CA GLN A 18 0.83 -11.85 -1.76
C GLN A 18 1.79 -11.29 -0.71
N ALA A 19 3.08 -11.57 -0.90
CA ALA A 19 4.12 -10.95 -0.10
C ALA A 19 3.98 -9.42 -0.27
N SER A 20 3.64 -8.72 0.81
CA SER A 20 3.61 -7.26 0.80
C SER A 20 5.04 -6.74 0.62
N ALA A 21 5.18 -5.69 -0.20
CA ALA A 21 6.46 -5.04 -0.40
C ALA A 21 6.93 -4.40 0.91
N TYR A 22 8.25 -4.38 1.11
CA TYR A 22 8.87 -3.57 2.15
C TYR A 22 8.94 -2.12 1.67
N LEU A 23 8.59 -1.18 2.55
CA LEU A 23 8.75 0.25 2.32
C LEU A 23 10.25 0.56 2.20
N PRO A 24 10.72 1.05 1.04
CA PRO A 24 12.15 1.33 0.85
C PRO A 24 12.64 2.43 1.79
N LEU A 25 13.87 2.31 2.28
CA LEU A 25 14.47 3.32 3.19
C LEU A 25 14.58 4.70 2.53
N ASP A 26 14.87 4.74 1.23
CA ASP A 26 14.98 5.98 0.44
C ASP A 26 13.62 6.51 -0.03
N HIS A 27 12.51 5.83 0.29
CA HIS A 27 11.18 6.30 -0.08
C HIS A 27 10.84 7.57 0.73
N TRP A 28 10.29 8.57 0.05
CA TRP A 28 10.00 9.87 0.67
C TRP A 28 9.02 9.78 1.85
N ALA A 29 8.17 8.76 1.88
CA ALA A 29 7.20 8.53 2.96
C ALA A 29 7.85 8.05 4.27
N THR A 30 9.00 7.38 4.19
CA THR A 30 9.69 6.74 5.32
C THR A 30 9.94 7.68 6.51
N PRO A 31 10.55 8.87 6.34
CA PRO A 31 10.75 9.78 7.47
C PRO A 31 9.45 10.26 8.11
N TYR A 32 8.36 10.40 7.34
CA TYR A 32 7.07 10.79 7.89
C TYR A 32 6.42 9.67 8.70
N VAL A 33 6.50 8.43 8.22
CA VAL A 33 5.99 7.26 8.94
C VAL A 33 6.71 7.10 10.28
N GLU A 34 8.05 7.16 10.28
CA GLU A 34 8.84 7.06 11.51
C GLU A 34 8.53 8.21 12.48
N HIS A 35 8.30 9.42 11.97
CA HIS A 35 7.88 10.55 12.80
C HIS A 35 6.51 10.31 13.45
N LEU A 36 5.54 9.77 12.72
CA LEU A 36 4.20 9.44 13.25
C LEU A 36 4.25 8.34 14.31
N ILE A 37 5.16 7.36 14.15
CA ILE A 37 5.44 6.33 15.17
C ILE A 37 6.05 6.97 16.41
N ALA A 38 7.10 7.79 16.24
CA ALA A 38 7.77 8.47 17.34
C ALA A 38 6.81 9.41 18.11
N ALA A 39 5.90 10.07 17.39
CA ALA A 39 4.85 10.91 17.97
C ALA A 39 3.67 10.11 18.57
N SER A 40 3.70 8.78 18.50
CA SER A 40 2.62 7.89 18.95
C SER A 40 1.26 8.18 18.28
N VAL A 41 1.27 8.76 17.08
CA VAL A 41 0.06 8.98 16.26
C VAL A 41 -0.39 7.68 15.62
N ILE A 42 0.57 6.82 15.25
CA ILE A 42 0.32 5.43 14.85
C ILE A 42 1.13 4.49 15.73
N ALA A 43 0.63 3.28 15.93
CA ALA A 43 1.40 2.21 16.57
C ALA A 43 2.54 1.77 15.64
N ASP A 44 3.70 1.42 16.20
CA ASP A 44 4.78 0.81 15.42
C ASP A 44 4.34 -0.60 14.99
N PRO A 45 4.16 -0.85 13.69
CA PRO A 45 3.70 -2.16 13.22
C PRO A 45 4.77 -3.26 13.37
N ALA A 46 6.04 -2.90 13.46
CA ALA A 46 7.15 -3.85 13.49
C ALA A 46 8.33 -3.33 14.34
N PRO A 47 8.18 -3.26 15.67
CA PRO A 47 9.16 -2.61 16.56
C PRO A 47 10.55 -3.22 16.56
N LEU A 48 10.67 -4.48 16.11
CA LEU A 48 11.94 -5.22 16.06
C LEU A 48 12.45 -5.44 14.64
N THR A 49 11.72 -4.98 13.63
CA THR A 49 12.02 -5.28 12.23
C THR A 49 11.93 -4.03 11.39
N ARG A 50 13.03 -3.73 10.69
CA ARG A 50 13.11 -2.73 9.62
C ARG A 50 13.76 -3.38 8.40
N PRO A 51 13.43 -2.96 7.17
CA PRO A 51 12.42 -1.97 6.77
C PRO A 51 10.98 -2.40 7.11
N LEU A 52 10.07 -1.43 7.21
CA LEU A 52 8.66 -1.66 7.50
C LEU A 52 7.95 -2.31 6.29
N ARG A 53 6.93 -3.12 6.53
CA ARG A 53 6.06 -3.63 5.46
C ARG A 53 5.01 -2.59 5.10
N GLU A 54 4.82 -2.35 3.81
CA GLU A 54 3.91 -1.32 3.32
C GLU A 54 2.47 -1.57 3.77
N ALA A 55 1.97 -2.80 3.65
CA ALA A 55 0.61 -3.15 4.07
C ALA A 55 0.38 -2.93 5.57
N ASP A 56 1.40 -3.18 6.40
CA ASP A 56 1.29 -2.98 7.84
C ASP A 56 1.26 -1.48 8.20
N VAL A 57 2.05 -0.67 7.49
CA VAL A 57 2.00 0.81 7.60
C VAL A 57 0.65 1.34 7.15
N VAL A 58 0.12 0.89 6.01
CA VAL A 58 -1.19 1.29 5.51
C VAL A 58 -2.30 0.93 6.50
N ARG A 59 -2.23 -0.27 7.10
CA ARG A 59 -3.17 -0.67 8.16
C ARG A 59 -3.09 0.25 9.37
N ALA A 60 -1.90 0.53 9.89
CA ALA A 60 -1.71 1.43 11.03
C ALA A 60 -2.21 2.85 10.73
N LEU A 61 -1.97 3.37 9.52
CA LEU A 61 -2.46 4.69 9.10
C LEU A 61 -3.99 4.76 9.02
N ARG A 62 -4.68 3.65 8.68
CA ARG A 62 -6.16 3.59 8.65
C ARG A 62 -6.79 3.57 10.03
N GLU A 63 -6.03 3.19 11.06
CA GLU A 63 -6.49 3.14 12.45
C GLU A 63 -6.38 4.51 13.16
N VAL A 64 -5.77 5.50 12.52
CA VAL A 64 -5.65 6.86 13.08
C VAL A 64 -7.03 7.48 13.31
N ASP A 65 -7.28 7.90 14.54
CA ASP A 65 -8.45 8.72 14.85
C ASP A 65 -8.24 10.15 14.31
N THR A 66 -8.81 10.40 13.14
CA THR A 66 -8.73 11.70 12.46
C THR A 66 -9.55 12.80 13.13
N LEU A 67 -10.46 12.45 14.06
CA LEU A 67 -11.24 13.42 14.83
C LEU A 67 -10.47 13.93 16.05
N ALA A 68 -9.60 13.10 16.62
CA ALA A 68 -8.75 13.44 17.77
C ALA A 68 -7.43 14.12 17.38
N THR A 69 -7.11 14.20 16.08
CA THR A 69 -5.80 14.64 15.60
C THR A 69 -5.88 15.98 14.85
N SER A 70 -4.79 16.77 14.89
CA SER A 70 -4.69 18.05 14.18
C SER A 70 -4.93 17.92 12.67
N PRO A 71 -5.58 18.91 12.01
CA PRO A 71 -5.82 18.90 10.57
C PRO A 71 -4.57 18.69 9.71
N ALA A 72 -3.41 19.18 10.16
CA ALA A 72 -2.14 19.02 9.44
C ALA A 72 -1.67 17.55 9.41
N VAL A 73 -1.83 16.85 10.54
CA VAL A 73 -1.49 15.43 10.66
C VAL A 73 -2.47 14.60 9.86
N THR A 74 -3.77 14.89 9.95
CA THR A 74 -4.80 14.22 9.14
C THR A 74 -4.52 14.36 7.64
N ARG A 75 -4.12 15.55 7.17
CA ARG A 75 -3.70 15.75 5.77
C ARG A 75 -2.46 14.94 5.41
N THR A 76 -1.51 14.82 6.32
CA THR A 76 -0.30 14.01 6.13
C THR A 76 -0.65 12.52 6.02
N VAL A 77 -1.48 12.00 6.92
CA VAL A 77 -1.98 10.61 6.89
C VAL A 77 -2.69 10.32 5.57
N HIS A 78 -3.59 11.20 5.12
CA HIS A 78 -4.25 11.03 3.82
C HIS A 78 -3.27 11.04 2.64
N ARG A 79 -2.24 11.89 2.68
CA ARG A 79 -1.20 11.92 1.63
C ARG A 79 -0.39 10.63 1.60
N LEU A 80 -0.07 10.08 2.76
CA LEU A 80 0.65 8.80 2.89
C LEU A 80 -0.23 7.64 2.39
N LEU A 81 -1.50 7.59 2.79
CA LEU A 81 -2.45 6.59 2.32
C LEU A 81 -2.65 6.62 0.80
N ALA A 82 -2.67 7.82 0.20
CA ALA A 82 -2.76 7.96 -1.26
C ALA A 82 -1.49 7.43 -1.95
N ALA A 83 -0.31 7.75 -1.40
CA ALA A 83 0.96 7.35 -1.99
C ALA A 83 1.20 5.84 -1.95
N LEU A 84 0.91 5.21 -0.81
CA LEU A 84 1.10 3.78 -0.59
C LEU A 84 -0.07 2.96 -1.18
N GLY A 85 -1.30 3.49 -1.12
CA GLY A 85 -2.48 2.83 -1.67
C GLY A 85 -2.54 2.76 -3.20
N ASP A 86 -1.75 3.58 -3.90
CA ASP A 86 -1.62 3.54 -5.37
C ASP A 86 -0.63 2.46 -5.85
N GLU A 87 0.27 1.94 -4.99
CA GLU A 87 1.20 0.88 -5.39
C GLU A 87 0.53 -0.50 -5.50
N GLU A 88 -0.50 -0.77 -4.69
CA GLU A 88 -1.24 -2.04 -4.69
C GLU A 88 -2.22 -2.20 -5.86
N ARG A 89 -2.46 -1.16 -6.68
CA ARG A 89 -3.38 -1.21 -7.84
C ARG A 89 -2.65 -1.33 -9.17
N GLY A 90 -2.13 -2.53 -9.43
CA GLY A 90 -2.02 -3.10 -10.77
C GLY A 90 -0.70 -2.90 -11.52
N PRO A 91 -0.53 -3.57 -12.69
CA PRO A 91 0.70 -3.52 -13.48
C PRO A 91 0.96 -2.09 -13.97
N ARG A 92 2.05 -1.48 -13.50
CA ARG A 92 2.47 -0.15 -13.97
C ARG A 92 3.33 -0.30 -15.22
N TYR A 93 2.71 -0.14 -16.39
CA TYR A 93 3.44 0.03 -17.65
C TYR A 93 3.80 1.51 -17.82
N ARG A 94 5.09 1.84 -17.82
CA ARG A 94 5.58 3.18 -18.17
C ARG A 94 6.05 3.13 -19.62
N ILE A 95 5.29 3.78 -20.52
CA ILE A 95 5.72 3.97 -21.90
C ILE A 95 6.30 5.37 -22.01
N GLU A 96 7.59 5.46 -22.28
CA GLU A 96 8.28 6.70 -22.58
C GLU A 96 8.46 6.78 -24.11
N GLY A 97 7.84 7.76 -24.73
CA GLY A 97 7.91 7.99 -26.18
C GLY A 97 8.51 9.35 -26.48
N SER A 98 9.72 9.38 -27.05
CA SER A 98 10.33 10.61 -27.57
C SER A 98 10.19 10.64 -29.09
N ALA A 99 9.42 11.60 -29.62
CA ALA A 99 9.38 11.87 -31.05
C ALA A 99 10.36 13.01 -31.39
N GLY A 100 11.47 12.67 -32.04
CA GLY A 100 12.38 13.65 -32.62
C GLY A 100 11.96 13.98 -34.05
N VAL A 101 11.65 15.25 -34.33
CA VAL A 101 11.43 15.72 -35.71
C VAL A 101 12.79 16.16 -36.26
N ALA A 102 13.36 15.39 -37.18
CA ALA A 102 14.48 15.81 -37.99
C ALA A 102 13.94 16.54 -39.23
N ALA A 103 14.16 17.85 -39.30
CA ALA A 103 13.96 18.62 -40.52
C ALA A 103 15.24 18.47 -41.39
N ALA A 104 15.06 18.01 -42.63
CA ALA A 104 16.08 17.95 -43.67
C ALA A 104 15.94 19.16 -44.61
#